data_AF-A0A3R9FNP1-F1
#
_entry.id   AF-A0A3R9FNP1-F1
#
_cell.length_a   1.000
_cell.length_b   1.000
_cell.length_c   1.000
_cell.angle_alpha   90.00
_cell.angle_beta   90.00
_cell.angle_gamma   90.00
#
_symmetry.space_group_name_H-M   'P 1'
#
loop_
_entity.id
_entity.type
_entity.pdbx_description
1 polymer ?
#
loop_
_entity_poly.entity_id
_entity_poly.type
_entity_poly.pdbx_seq_one_letter_code
_entity_poly.pdbx_strand_id
1 'polypeptide(L)'
;MVKWPCLLKLEGDPELIVLACEQALFRELDGLICSYSDCLIDSFGQVYQFKTSQRGCTVESLDLILSLERVTQLIQEHQFVQAEVCLTKIQFTSIIEAIQSLA
;
A
#
# COMPACT_ATOMS: atom_id res chain seq x y z
N MET A 1 3.26 15.02 4.45
CA MET A 1 4.07 14.08 5.24
C MET A 1 3.29 12.80 5.33
N VAL A 2 3.92 11.66 5.02
CA VAL A 2 3.28 10.34 5.00
C VAL A 2 2.67 10.00 6.37
N LYS A 3 1.47 9.44 6.36
CA LYS A 3 0.72 9.06 7.58
C LYS A 3 0.65 7.55 7.73
N TRP A 4 1.47 7.00 8.61
CA TRP A 4 1.52 5.55 8.88
C TRP A 4 0.31 5.05 9.71
N PRO A 5 -0.08 3.77 9.60
CA PRO A 5 0.50 2.74 8.72
C PRO A 5 0.18 2.98 7.24
N CYS A 6 0.96 2.38 6.35
CA CYS A 6 0.79 2.48 4.91
C CYS A 6 0.68 1.11 4.26
N LEU A 7 0.14 1.07 3.04
CA LEU A 7 0.19 -0.07 2.13
C LEU A 7 1.18 0.21 1.03
N LEU A 8 2.11 -0.71 0.80
CA LEU A 8 2.92 -0.76 -0.41
C LEU A 8 2.25 -1.72 -1.39
N LYS A 9 1.93 -1.21 -2.57
CA LYS A 9 1.36 -1.97 -3.69
C LYS A 9 2.38 -2.01 -4.81
N LEU A 10 2.79 -3.23 -5.18
CA LEU A 10 3.73 -3.46 -6.28
C LEU A 10 2.98 -3.62 -7.61
N GLU A 11 3.61 -3.23 -8.70
CA GLU A 11 3.07 -3.45 -10.04
C GLU A 11 2.96 -4.95 -10.36
N GLY A 12 1.84 -5.36 -10.96
CA GLY A 12 1.64 -6.74 -11.41
C GLY A 12 1.40 -7.77 -10.31
N ASP A 13 1.64 -7.43 -9.03
CA ASP A 13 1.42 -8.32 -7.89
C ASP A 13 0.18 -7.88 -7.09
N PRO A 14 -0.87 -8.70 -6.96
CA PRO A 14 -2.02 -8.37 -6.11
C PRO A 14 -1.68 -8.33 -4.62
N GLU A 15 -0.51 -8.81 -4.20
CA GLU A 15 -0.05 -8.75 -2.83
C GLU A 15 0.15 -7.30 -2.34
N LEU A 16 -0.24 -7.07 -1.08
CA LEU A 16 -0.07 -5.82 -0.36
C LEU A 16 0.90 -6.04 0.78
N ILE A 17 1.82 -5.10 0.97
CA ILE A 17 2.76 -5.12 2.08
C ILE A 17 2.36 -4.01 3.06
N VAL A 18 2.07 -4.39 4.31
CA VAL A 18 1.77 -3.41 5.37
C VAL A 18 3.05 -2.87 5.96
N LEU A 19 3.14 -1.55 6.04
CA LEU A 19 4.29 -0.84 6.58
C LEU A 19 3.85 -0.03 7.79
N ALA A 20 4.36 -0.39 8.96
CA ALA A 20 4.03 0.28 10.22
C ALA A 20 4.71 1.65 10.38
N CYS A 21 5.85 1.86 9.72
CA CYS A 21 6.63 3.09 9.81
C CYS A 21 7.58 3.26 8.62
N GLU A 22 8.22 4.42 8.54
CA GLU A 22 9.19 4.77 7.51
C GLU A 22 10.41 3.84 7.48
N GLN A 23 10.86 3.36 8.64
CA GLN A 23 11.96 2.40 8.68
C GLN A 23 11.59 1.05 8.06
N ALA A 24 10.31 0.63 8.15
CA ALA A 24 9.85 -0.58 7.48
C ALA A 24 9.92 -0.41 5.95
N LEU A 25 9.50 0.75 5.43
CA LEU A 25 9.62 1.06 4.01
C LEU A 25 11.07 0.95 3.53
N PHE A 26 12.01 1.59 4.24
CA PHE A 26 13.42 1.55 3.82
C PHE A 26 14.00 0.13 3.80
N ARG A 27 13.54 -0.77 4.68
CA ARG A 27 13.97 -2.18 4.66
C ARG A 27 13.44 -2.91 3.44
N GLU A 28 12.17 -2.70 3.09
CA GLU A 28 11.61 -3.29 1.86
C GLU A 28 12.35 -2.77 0.61
N LEU A 29 12.66 -1.47 0.57
CA LEU A 29 13.36 -0.86 -0.57
C LEU A 29 14.81 -1.34 -0.76
N ASP A 30 15.47 -1.84 0.29
CA ASP A 30 16.87 -2.31 0.20
C ASP A 30 17.01 -3.59 -0.66
N GLY A 31 15.91 -4.33 -0.83
CA GLY A 31 15.83 -5.53 -1.68
C GLY A 31 14.95 -5.38 -2.92
N LEU A 32 14.21 -4.27 -3.06
CA LEU A 32 13.19 -4.08 -4.10
C LEU A 32 13.74 -3.29 -5.28
N ILE A 33 13.43 -3.76 -6.50
CA ILE A 33 13.60 -2.96 -7.72
C ILE A 33 12.38 -2.06 -7.87
N CYS A 34 12.50 -0.78 -7.53
CA CYS A 34 11.38 0.15 -7.60
C CYS A 34 10.94 0.40 -9.05
N SER A 35 9.66 0.17 -9.31
CA SER A 35 8.96 0.58 -10.52
C SER A 35 8.27 1.92 -10.29
N TYR A 36 8.14 2.71 -11.36
CA TYR A 36 7.30 3.92 -11.34
C TYR A 36 5.82 3.57 -11.17
N SER A 37 5.42 2.32 -11.41
CA SER A 37 4.06 1.85 -11.20
C SER A 37 3.79 1.37 -9.77
N ASP A 38 4.84 1.21 -8.95
CA ASP A 38 4.67 0.92 -7.54
C ASP A 38 4.12 2.15 -6.82
N CYS A 39 3.27 1.93 -5.82
CA CYS A 39 2.73 3.02 -5.04
C CYS A 39 2.64 2.72 -3.55
N LEU A 40 2.78 3.77 -2.76
CA LEU A 40 2.57 3.78 -1.32
C LEU A 40 1.26 4.50 -1.04
N ILE A 41 0.38 3.89 -0.26
CA ILE A 41 -0.92 4.46 0.13
C ILE A 41 -0.89 4.64 1.64
N ASP A 42 -1.09 5.87 2.10
CA ASP A 42 -1.07 6.15 3.54
C ASP A 42 -2.44 5.91 4.21
N SER A 43 -2.48 6.06 5.54
CA SER A 43 -3.68 5.85 6.35
C SER A 43 -4.87 6.78 6.04
N PHE A 44 -4.68 7.81 5.21
CA PHE A 44 -5.73 8.70 4.71
C PHE A 44 -6.07 8.44 3.24
N GLY A 45 -5.45 7.43 2.61
CA GLY A 45 -5.62 7.09 1.21
C GLY A 45 -4.75 7.92 0.27
N GLN A 46 -3.91 8.82 0.78
CA GLN A 46 -3.02 9.62 -0.06
C GLN A 46 -2.03 8.70 -0.76
N VAL A 47 -1.94 8.81 -2.09
CA VAL A 47 -1.05 8.00 -2.91
C VAL A 47 0.29 8.71 -3.09
N TYR A 48 1.36 7.94 -3.01
CA TYR A 48 2.72 8.36 -3.33
C TYR A 48 3.30 7.42 -4.37
N GLN A 49 4.00 7.97 -5.35
CA GLN A 49 4.67 7.23 -6.41
C GLN A 49 6.15 7.08 -6.09
N PHE A 50 6.73 5.93 -6.41
CA PHE A 50 8.17 5.74 -6.32
C PHE A 50 8.87 6.37 -7.52
N LYS A 51 9.99 7.04 -7.23
CA LYS A 51 10.94 7.53 -8.22
C LYS A 51 12.31 6.98 -7.93
N THR A 52 12.94 6.45 -8.96
CA THR A 52 14.33 6.01 -8.89
C THR A 52 15.23 7.23 -9.05
N SER A 53 16.12 7.43 -8.07
CA SER A 53 17.16 8.44 -8.10
C SER A 53 18.54 7.79 -8.04
N GLN A 54 19.59 8.56 -8.30
CA GLN A 54 20.98 8.09 -8.14
C GLN A 54 21.32 7.63 -6.71
N ARG A 55 20.49 8.01 -5.71
CA ARG A 55 20.69 7.68 -4.29
C ARG A 55 19.72 6.60 -3.78
N GLY A 56 18.98 5.95 -4.68
CA GLY A 56 17.96 4.95 -4.34
C GLY A 56 16.55 5.45 -4.65
N CYS A 57 15.55 4.82 -4.03
CA CYS A 57 14.15 5.11 -4.27
C CYS A 57 13.60 6.16 -3.31
N THR A 58 12.89 7.12 -3.88
CA THR A 58 12.17 8.16 -3.12
C THR A 58 10.70 8.12 -3.45
N VAL A 59 9.85 8.56 -2.52
CA VAL A 59 8.41 8.69 -2.75
C VAL A 59 8.02 10.15 -2.96
N GLU A 60 7.13 10.40 -3.91
CA GLU A 60 6.52 11.71 -4.14
C GLU A 60 5.01 11.59 -4.07
N SER A 61 4.34 12.53 -3.39
CA SER A 61 2.88 12.54 -3.31
C SER A 61 2.26 12.84 -4.67
N LEU A 62 1.27 12.05 -5.06
CA LEU A 62 0.41 12.35 -6.20
C LEU A 62 -0.76 13.21 -5.76
N ASP A 63 -1.37 13.98 -6.68
CA ASP A 63 -2.65 14.65 -6.41
C ASP A 63 -3.80 13.65 -6.54
N LEU A 64 -3.73 12.57 -5.74
CA LEU A 64 -4.63 11.43 -5.77
C LEU A 64 -4.83 10.88 -4.35
N ILE A 65 -6.09 10.83 -3.93
CA ILE A 65 -6.51 10.23 -2.67
C ILE A 65 -7.47 9.08 -3.01
N LEU A 66 -7.14 7.88 -2.58
CA LEU A 66 -8.01 6.72 -2.73
C LEU A 66 -9.17 6.77 -1.74
N SER A 67 -10.36 6.42 -2.22
CA SER A 67 -11.50 6.20 -1.35
C SER A 67 -11.32 4.94 -0.50
N LEU A 68 -12.04 4.88 0.62
CA LEU A 68 -12.14 3.67 1.45
C LEU A 68 -12.58 2.45 0.63
N GLU A 69 -13.52 2.63 -0.29
CA GLU A 69 -13.98 1.57 -1.19
C GLU A 69 -12.82 1.02 -2.03
N ARG A 70 -12.00 1.89 -2.62
CA ARG A 70 -10.87 1.44 -3.45
C ARG A 70 -9.80 0.74 -2.62
N VAL A 71 -9.50 1.22 -1.42
CA VAL A 71 -8.57 0.54 -0.49
C VAL A 71 -9.12 -0.82 -0.08
N THR A 72 -10.41 -0.91 0.24
CA THR A 72 -11.08 -2.18 0.58
C THR A 72 -10.99 -3.17 -0.58
N GLN A 73 -11.18 -2.70 -1.82
CA GLN A 73 -11.04 -3.55 -3.00
C GLN A 73 -9.61 -4.10 -3.16
N LEU A 74 -8.59 -3.28 -2.95
CA LEU A 74 -7.19 -3.74 -2.99
C LEU A 74 -6.93 -4.84 -1.94
N ILE A 75 -7.47 -4.68 -0.73
CA ILE A 75 -7.34 -5.66 0.35
C ILE A 75 -8.05 -6.97 -0.01
N GLN A 76 -9.25 -6.89 -0.59
CA GLN A 76 -9.96 -8.06 -1.08
C GLN A 76 -9.19 -8.79 -2.19
N GLU A 77 -8.58 -8.06 -3.12
CA GLU A 77 -7.72 -8.61 -4.18
C GLU A 77 -6.51 -9.35 -3.58
N HIS A 78 -5.84 -8.76 -2.59
CA HIS A 78 -4.72 -9.37 -1.86
C HIS A 78 -5.13 -10.67 -1.16
N GLN A 79 -6.19 -10.65 -0.35
CA GLN A 79 -6.63 -11.82 0.41
C GLN A 79 -7.17 -12.94 -0.49
N PHE A 80 -7.80 -12.59 -1.63
CA PHE A 80 -8.25 -13.57 -2.62
C PHE A 80 -7.08 -14.40 -3.17
N VAL A 81 -5.93 -13.75 -3.43
CA VAL A 81 -4.72 -14.45 -3.92
C VAL A 81 -4.10 -15.32 -2.84
N GLN A 82 -4.21 -14.94 -1.58
CA GLN A 82 -3.78 -15.79 -0.46
C GLN A 82 -4.73 -16.97 -0.16
N ALA A 83 -5.79 -17.15 -0.96
CA ALA A 83 -6.80 -18.21 -0.82
C ALA A 83 -7.53 -18.21 0.55
N GLU A 84 -7.43 -17.11 1.30
CA GLU A 84 -8.11 -16.93 2.57
C GLU A 84 -9.55 -16.46 2.30
N VAL A 85 -10.48 -17.42 2.21
CA VAL A 85 -11.94 -17.23 2.29
C VAL A 85 -12.59 -16.44 1.13
N CYS A 86 -13.86 -16.70 0.81
CA CYS A 86 -14.63 -15.86 -0.11
C CYS A 86 -14.99 -14.52 0.55
N LEU A 87 -14.10 -13.52 0.47
CA LEU A 87 -14.18 -12.25 1.21
C LEU A 87 -14.93 -11.12 0.50
N THR A 88 -15.94 -11.44 -0.31
CA THR A 88 -16.81 -10.46 -1.00
C THR A 88 -17.64 -9.57 -0.04
N LYS A 89 -17.53 -9.76 1.28
CA LYS A 89 -18.31 -9.05 2.30
C LYS A 89 -17.49 -8.24 3.30
N ILE A 90 -16.16 -8.16 3.14
CA ILE A 90 -15.36 -7.30 4.02
C ILE A 90 -15.67 -5.85 3.70
N GLN A 91 -16.01 -5.10 4.74
CA GLN A 91 -16.24 -3.67 4.72
C GLN A 91 -15.54 -3.08 5.94
N PHE A 92 -14.80 -2.01 5.74
CA PHE A 92 -14.14 -1.28 6.81
C PHE A 92 -14.84 0.05 7.05
N THR A 93 -14.65 0.65 8.22
CA THR A 93 -15.20 1.97 8.55
C THR A 93 -14.19 3.09 8.26
N SER A 94 -12.91 2.76 8.11
CA SER A 94 -11.84 3.70 7.77
C SER A 94 -10.68 3.01 7.05
N ILE A 95 -9.86 3.80 6.35
CA ILE A 95 -8.64 3.30 5.67
C ILE A 95 -7.65 2.77 6.71
N ILE A 96 -7.50 3.45 7.85
CA ILE A 96 -6.59 2.99 8.92
C ILE A 96 -6.97 1.60 9.42
N GLU A 97 -8.25 1.34 9.65
CA GLU A 97 -8.76 0.03 10.08
C GLU A 97 -8.53 -1.03 9.00
N ALA A 98 -8.76 -0.67 7.75
CA ALA A 98 -8.52 -1.54 6.60
C ALA A 98 -7.06 -2.00 6.55
N ILE A 99 -6.10 -1.06 6.65
CA ILE A 99 -4.67 -1.37 6.67
C ILE A 99 -4.30 -2.23 7.89
N GLN A 100 -4.87 -1.94 9.06
CA GLN A 100 -4.61 -2.70 10.29
C GLN A 100 -5.11 -4.14 10.25
N SER A 101 -6.12 -4.46 9.43
CA SER A 101 -6.62 -5.83 9.28
C SER A 101 -5.63 -6.78 8.60
N LEU A 102 -4.60 -6.24 7.93
CA LEU A 102 -3.53 -6.99 7.27
C LEU A 102 -2.22 -7.06 8.08
N ALA A 103 -2.16 -6.39 9.23
CA ALA A 103 -0.95 -6.24 10.05
C ALA A 103 -0.73 -7.38 11.05
#